data_AF-A0A7R9RZM5-F1
#
_entry.id   AF-A0A7R9RZM5-F1
#
_cell.length_a   1.000
_cell.length_b   1.000
_cell.length_c   1.000
_cell.angle_alpha   90.00
_cell.angle_beta   90.00
_cell.angle_gamma   90.00
#
_symmetry.space_group_name_H-M   'P 1'
#
loop_
_entity.id
_entity.type
_entity.pdbx_description
1 polymer ?
#
loop_
_entity_poly.entity_id
_entity_poly.type
_entity_poly.pdbx_seq_one_letter_code
_entity_poly.pdbx_strand_id
1 'polypeptide(L)' 'LPRTLKHLDFSKKTLTVSGWGLDRENGRARRYLQRTFVEGTTYLDCTKKETDIIYNQLCAHGEKTDACQ' A
#
# COMPACT_ATOMS: atom_id res chain seq x y z
N LEU A 1 10.37 -17.97 25.78
CA LEU A 1 8.98 -17.57 25.43
C LEU A 1 9.03 -16.76 24.13
N PRO A 2 8.69 -17.32 22.96
CA PRO A 2 8.74 -16.54 21.74
C PRO A 2 7.57 -15.56 21.75
N ARG A 3 7.88 -14.27 21.67
CA ARG A 3 6.90 -13.21 21.45
C ARG A 3 6.35 -13.40 20.04
N THR A 4 5.18 -14.02 19.93
CA THR A 4 4.36 -13.92 18.72
C THR A 4 4.01 -12.45 18.54
N LEU A 5 4.81 -11.73 17.75
CA LEU A 5 4.33 -10.54 17.07
C LEU A 5 3.08 -10.99 16.32
N LYS A 6 1.89 -10.64 16.84
CA LYS A 6 0.65 -10.80 16.09
C LYS A 6 0.87 -10.09 14.76
N HIS A 7 1.04 -10.85 13.69
CA HIS A 7 1.11 -10.32 12.35
C HIS A 7 -0.20 -9.55 12.15
N LEU A 8 -0.10 -8.23 12.05
CA LEU A 8 -1.28 -7.38 11.87
C LEU A 8 -1.80 -7.65 10.47
N ASP A 9 -2.92 -8.36 10.40
CA ASP A 9 -3.60 -8.63 9.14
C ASP A 9 -4.48 -7.43 8.77
N PHE A 10 -4.05 -6.71 7.73
CA PHE A 10 -4.76 -5.57 7.15
C PHE A 10 -5.55 -5.94 5.89
N SER A 11 -5.69 -7.23 5.58
CA SER A 11 -6.46 -7.68 4.43
C SER A 11 -7.92 -7.22 4.53
N LYS A 12 -8.48 -6.77 3.39
CA LYS A 12 -9.84 -6.24 3.28
C LYS A 12 -10.13 -5.02 4.17
N LYS A 13 -9.09 -4.38 4.71
CA LYS A 13 -9.22 -3.11 5.44
C LYS A 13 -9.00 -1.97 4.47
N THR A 14 -9.85 -0.96 4.57
CA THR A 14 -9.63 0.33 3.91
C THR A 14 -8.54 1.07 4.66
N LEU A 15 -7.42 1.33 3.97
CA LEU A 15 -6.28 2.09 4.43
C LEU A 15 -6.29 3.47 3.77
N THR A 16 -5.68 4.44 4.45
CA THR A 16 -5.51 5.79 3.92
C THR A 16 -4.05 6.04 3.63
N VAL A 17 -3.75 6.46 2.40
CA VAL A 17 -2.41 6.90 1.99
C VAL A 17 -2.49 8.40 1.69
N SER A 18 -1.51 9.16 2.19
CA SER A 18 -1.45 10.61 1.96
C SER A 18 -0.04 11.06 1.69
N GLY A 19 0.14 12.04 0.81
CA GLY A 19 1.45 12.58 0.46
C GLY A 19 1.40 13.76 -0.50
N TRP A 20 2.58 14.27 -0.84
CA TRP A 20 2.80 15.36 -1.81
C TRP A 20 3.49 14.87 -3.09
N GLY A 21 3.53 13.55 -3.31
CA GLY A 21 4.19 12.91 -4.45
C GLY A 21 3.63 13.36 -5.81
N LEU A 22 4.15 12.76 -6.87
CA LEU A 22 3.68 13.06 -8.21
C LEU A 22 2.21 12.63 -8.37
N ASP A 23 1.50 13.35 -9.23
CA ASP A 23 0.10 13.07 -9.50
C ASP A 23 -0.17 11.86 -10.40
N ARG A 24 0.90 11.34 -10.97
CA ARG A 24 1.01 10.13 -11.77
C ARG A 24 2.50 9.85 -11.95
N GLU A 25 2.83 8.70 -12.51
CA GLU A 25 4.20 8.39 -12.89
C GLU A 25 4.78 9.49 -13.79
N ASN A 26 5.97 10.01 -13.45
CA ASN A 26 6.64 11.12 -14.14
C ASN A 26 5.78 12.42 -14.22
N GLY A 27 4.80 12.56 -13.33
CA GLY A 27 3.90 13.70 -13.25
C GLY A 27 4.50 14.93 -12.58
N ARG A 28 3.66 15.73 -11.93
CA ARG A 28 4.08 16.89 -11.13
C ARG A 28 3.79 16.68 -9.66
N ALA A 29 4.73 17.08 -8.82
CA ALA A 29 4.57 17.06 -7.38
C ALA A 29 3.39 17.96 -6.97
N ARG A 30 2.62 17.51 -5.98
CA ARG A 30 1.42 18.22 -5.55
C ARG A 30 1.76 19.27 -4.50
N ARG A 31 1.29 20.51 -4.69
CA ARG A 31 1.49 21.63 -3.74
C ARG A 31 0.76 21.42 -2.42
N TYR A 32 -0.34 20.68 -2.45
CA TYR A 32 -1.19 20.39 -1.29
C TYR A 32 -1.19 18.89 -0.99
N LEU A 33 -1.37 18.54 0.28
CA LEU A 33 -1.45 17.15 0.71
C LEU A 33 -2.59 16.45 -0.01
N GLN A 34 -2.27 15.38 -0.73
CA GLN A 34 -3.26 14.50 -1.34
C GLN A 34 -3.56 13.34 -0.41
N ARG A 35 -4.73 12.74 -0.60
CA ARG A 35 -5.17 11.54 0.10
C ARG A 35 -5.86 10.61 -0.87
N THR A 36 -5.59 9.32 -0.74
CA THR A 36 -6.34 8.25 -1.40
C THR A 36 -6.69 7.13 -0.43
N PHE A 37 -7.65 6.31 -0.83
CA PHE A 37 -8.06 5.11 -0.12
C PHE A 37 -7.63 3.89 -0.90
N VAL A 38 -7.04 2.92 -0.21
CA VAL A 38 -6.60 1.64 -0.78
C VAL A 38 -7.10 0.51 0.10
N GLU A 39 -7.28 -0.68 -0.47
CA GLU A 39 -7.63 -1.89 0.26
C GLU A 39 -6.39 -2.75 0.47
N GLY A 40 -6.12 -3.16 1.70
CA GLY A 40 -5.04 -4.10 2.00
C GLY A 40 -5.33 -5.49 1.44
N THR A 41 -4.31 -6.17 0.92
CA THR A 41 -4.41 -7.55 0.42
C THR A 41 -3.60 -8.53 1.27
N THR A 42 -3.84 -9.83 1.09
CA THR A 42 -3.05 -10.87 1.76
C THR A 42 -1.66 -10.98 1.15
N TYR A 43 -0.69 -11.44 1.94
CA TYR A 43 0.67 -11.72 1.44
C TYR A 43 0.64 -12.68 0.24
N LEU A 44 -0.14 -13.76 0.33
CA LEU A 44 -0.27 -14.75 -0.74
C LEU A 44 -0.80 -14.13 -2.03
N ASP A 45 -1.82 -13.28 -1.95
CA ASP A 45 -2.38 -12.62 -3.14
C ASP A 45 -1.44 -11.59 -3.73
N CYS A 46 -0.60 -10.94 -2.90
CA CYS A 46 0.44 -10.06 -3.41
C CYS A 46 1.54 -10.83 -4.14
N THR A 47 2.04 -11.94 -3.57
CA THR A 47 3.12 -12.75 -4.16
C THR A 47 2.74 -13.43 -5.48
N LYS A 48 1.45 -13.50 -5.81
CA LYS A 48 0.99 -13.95 -7.13
C LYS A 48 1.26 -12.93 -8.23
N LYS A 49 1.38 -11.65 -7.88
CA LYS A 49 1.53 -10.52 -8.80
C LYS A 49 2.94 -9.91 -8.76
N GLU A 50 3.55 -9.89 -7.57
CA GLU A 50 4.85 -9.31 -7.31
C GLU A 50 5.82 -10.37 -6.78
N THR A 51 7.00 -10.51 -7.40
CA THR A 51 7.93 -11.61 -7.09
C THR A 51 8.88 -11.32 -5.92
N ASP A 52 9.06 -10.04 -5.56
CA ASP A 52 10.13 -9.59 -4.66
C ASP A 52 9.60 -8.99 -3.35
N ILE A 53 8.43 -9.45 -2.89
CA ILE A 53 7.83 -9.02 -1.62
C ILE A 53 8.52 -9.72 -0.44
N ILE A 54 9.07 -8.95 0.49
CA ILE A 54 9.67 -9.46 1.74
C ILE A 54 8.68 -9.37 2.91
N TYR A 55 8.90 -10.17 3.95
CA TYR A 55 7.95 -10.40 5.06
C TYR A 55 7.56 -9.14 5.88
N ASN A 56 8.30 -8.04 5.75
CA ASN A 56 8.01 -6.75 6.41
C ASN A 56 7.32 -5.73 5.47
N GLN A 57 6.84 -6.16 4.31
CA GLN A 57 6.06 -5.35 3.38
C GLN A 57 4.59 -5.79 3.41
N LEU A 58 3.71 -4.85 3.08
CA LEU A 58 2.29 -5.09 2.86
C LEU A 58 1.92 -4.57 1.49
N CYS A 59 0.94 -5.20 0.87
CA CYS A 59 0.40 -4.75 -0.40
C CYS A 59 -1.00 -4.20 -0.21
N ALA A 60 -1.31 -3.15 -0.94
CA ALA A 60 -2.62 -2.55 -0.97
C ALA A 60 -2.90 -2.04 -2.38
N HIS A 61 -4.17 -2.04 -2.78
CA HIS A 61 -4.57 -1.56 -4.11
C HIS A 61 -5.74 -0.59 -4.01
N GLY A 62 -5.77 0.43 -4.86
CA GLY A 62 -6.92 1.32 -5.01
C GLY A 62 -7.64 1.07 -6.33
N GLU A 63 -8.98 1.12 -6.34
CA GLU A 63 -9.72 1.13 -7.61
C GLU A 63 -9.56 2.50 -8.28
N LYS A 64 -8.81 2.54 -9.39
CA LYS A 64 -8.53 3.78 -10.17
C LYS A 64 -7.79 4.87 -9.39
N THR A 65 -7.12 4.50 -8.30
CA THR A 65 -6.28 5.42 -7.52
C THR A 65 -4.97 4.74 -7.18
N ASP A 66 -3.89 5.51 -7.16
CA ASP A 66 -2.56 4.99 -6.85
C ASP A 66 -1.78 5.98 -5.96
N ALA A 67 -0.69 5.50 -5.37
CA ALA A 67 0.30 6.32 -4.70
C ALA A 67 1.60 6.29 -5.50
N CYS A 68 1.88 7.37 -6.24
CA CYS A 68 3.14 7.53 -6.96
C CYS A 68 4.19 8.27 -6.09
N GLN A 69 5.47 8.01 -6.35
CA GLN A 69 6.59 8.83 -5.85
C GLN A 69 6.41 10.28 -6.28
#